data_AF-A0A9Q0FN07-F1
#
_entry.id   AF-A0A9Q0FN07-F1
#
_cell.length_a   1.000
_cell.length_b   1.000
_cell.length_c   1.000
_cell.angle_alpha   90.00
_cell.angle_beta   90.00
_cell.angle_gamma   90.00
#
_symmetry.space_group_name_H-M   'P 1'
#
loop_
_entity.id
_entity.type
_entity.pdbx_description
1 polymer ?
#
loop_
_entity_poly.entity_id
_entity_poly.type
_entity_poly.pdbx_seq_one_letter_code
_entity_poly.pdbx_strand_id
1 'polypeptide(L)'
;MFVEWVPYKVMNTAVIPKDIRTTLRLGRSKTMLICFDKVERHLPDRCLRQYGLHQSIPADVEPWLRKGRGVDGGVDLCRKIESELNEWMDRQNHIVEGEYGVDENGNMQWYSEITCKVVGRPISLPSEFQRTISGLKEIAYLADSFSTKGMNGQRFQSISRIRMQS
;
A
#
# COMPACT_ATOMS: atom_id res chain seq x y z
N MET A 1 -11.31 12.91 1.65
CA MET A 1 -10.21 13.83 1.31
C MET A 1 -9.12 12.98 0.66
N PHE A 2 -8.83 13.20 -0.62
CA PHE A 2 -7.74 12.50 -1.30
C PHE A 2 -6.44 13.27 -1.02
N VAL A 3 -5.41 12.57 -0.57
CA VAL A 3 -4.07 13.14 -0.40
C VAL A 3 -3.33 12.92 -1.71
N GLU A 4 -2.89 14.00 -2.36
CA GLU A 4 -1.98 13.91 -3.50
C GLU A 4 -0.57 13.57 -2.98
N TRP A 5 -0.14 12.33 -3.19
CA TRP A 5 1.19 11.87 -2.80
C TRP A 5 2.22 12.39 -3.82
N VAL A 6 2.96 13.44 -3.44
CA VAL A 6 4.05 14.05 -4.24
C VAL A 6 5.42 13.82 -3.59
N PRO A 7 5.90 12.56 -3.50
CA PRO A 7 7.17 12.26 -2.87
C PRO A 7 8.29 12.96 -3.66
N TYR A 8 9.26 13.52 -2.94
CA TYR A 8 10.49 14.07 -3.49
C TYR A 8 10.39 15.40 -4.26
N LYS A 9 9.20 15.98 -4.41
CA LYS A 9 9.01 17.31 -5.06
C LYS A 9 9.78 18.44 -4.37
N VAL A 10 10.05 18.29 -3.07
CA VAL A 10 10.77 19.28 -2.24
C VAL A 10 11.96 18.63 -1.52
N MET A 11 12.55 17.56 -2.07
CA MET A 11 13.71 16.94 -1.41
C MET A 11 14.96 17.82 -1.61
N ASN A 12 15.14 18.79 -0.70
CA ASN A 12 16.39 19.53 -0.63
C ASN A 12 17.41 18.68 0.15
N THR A 13 18.34 18.06 -0.58
CA THR A 13 19.43 17.26 0.00
C THR A 13 20.30 18.05 0.97
N ALA A 14 20.29 19.40 0.91
CA ALA A 14 21.01 20.26 1.85
C ALA A 14 20.43 20.30 3.28
N VAL A 15 19.23 19.74 3.51
CA VAL A 15 18.57 19.75 4.84
C VAL A 15 19.09 18.64 5.76
N ILE A 16 19.73 17.60 5.22
CA ILE A 16 20.24 16.48 6.03
C ILE A 16 21.65 16.81 6.56
N PRO A 17 21.88 16.86 7.88
CA PRO A 17 23.20 17.08 8.48
C PRO A 17 24.26 16.09 7.97
N LYS A 18 25.51 16.54 7.78
CA LYS A 18 26.57 15.75 7.15
C LYS A 18 26.94 14.48 7.95
N ASP A 19 26.92 14.57 9.26
CA ASP A 19 27.13 13.50 10.24
C ASP A 19 26.02 12.43 10.20
N ILE A 20 24.77 12.86 9.95
CA ILE A 20 23.66 11.93 9.68
C ILE A 20 23.85 11.30 8.30
N ARG A 21 24.30 12.06 7.30
CA ARG A 21 24.52 11.54 5.94
C ARG A 21 25.57 10.42 5.88
N THR A 22 26.63 10.48 6.69
CA THR A 22 27.63 9.42 6.75
C THR A 22 27.11 8.18 7.49
N THR A 23 26.23 8.32 8.49
CA THR A 23 25.59 7.19 9.17
C THR A 23 24.46 6.55 8.33
N LEU A 24 23.80 7.33 7.47
CA LEU A 24 22.84 6.83 6.46
C LEU A 24 23.48 5.89 5.43
N ARG A 25 24.82 5.79 5.36
CA ARG A 25 25.50 4.84 4.48
C ARG A 25 25.06 3.39 4.74
N LEU A 26 24.89 3.00 6.00
CA LEU A 26 24.38 1.67 6.34
C LEU A 26 22.91 1.46 5.93
N GLY A 27 22.13 2.55 5.87
CA GLY A 27 20.77 2.52 5.35
C GLY A 27 20.70 2.09 3.88
N ARG A 28 21.80 2.21 3.14
CA ARG A 28 21.94 1.73 1.75
C ARG A 28 22.42 0.29 1.63
N SER A 29 22.57 -0.45 2.73
CA SER A 29 22.93 -1.86 2.66
C SER A 29 21.79 -2.71 2.12
N LYS A 30 22.02 -3.51 1.08
CA LYS A 30 21.13 -4.60 0.69
C LYS A 30 21.35 -5.77 1.64
N THR A 31 20.45 -5.97 2.60
CA THR A 31 20.65 -6.90 3.74
C THR A 31 19.30 -7.31 4.37
N MET A 32 19.33 -7.89 5.57
CA MET A 32 18.15 -8.25 6.36
C MET A 32 17.91 -7.25 7.50
N LEU A 33 16.71 -6.70 7.62
CA LEU A 33 16.27 -6.01 8.84
C LEU A 33 15.76 -7.05 9.84
N ILE A 34 16.32 -7.04 11.05
CA ILE A 34 16.02 -8.03 12.10
C ILE A 34 15.45 -7.30 13.30
N CYS A 35 14.29 -7.74 13.78
CA CYS A 35 13.61 -7.18 14.95
C CYS A 35 12.87 -8.29 15.71
N PHE A 36 13.25 -8.56 16.96
CA PHE A 36 12.66 -9.61 17.80
C PHE A 36 12.44 -10.92 17.03
N ASP A 37 11.21 -11.20 16.60
CA ASP A 37 10.74 -12.39 15.89
C ASP A 37 10.51 -12.19 14.38
N LYS A 38 10.88 -11.01 13.85
CA LYS A 38 10.70 -10.61 12.46
C LYS A 38 12.02 -10.42 11.75
N VAL A 39 12.02 -10.88 10.52
CA VAL A 39 13.10 -10.66 9.58
C VAL A 39 12.49 -10.21 8.26
N GLU A 40 13.02 -9.14 7.68
CA GLU A 40 12.55 -8.56 6.43
C GLU A 40 13.72 -8.23 5.50
N ARG A 41 13.53 -8.41 4.20
CA ARG A 41 14.53 -8.03 3.19
C ARG A 41 14.59 -6.50 3.09
N HIS A 42 15.78 -5.94 3.25
CA HIS A 42 16.08 -4.54 2.99
C HIS A 42 16.61 -4.37 1.56
N LEU A 43 15.88 -3.62 0.73
CA LEU A 43 16.19 -3.44 -0.70
C LEU A 43 16.33 -1.95 -1.05
N PRO A 44 17.41 -1.30 -0.60
CA PRO A 44 17.60 0.14 -0.80
C PRO A 44 17.89 0.54 -2.25
N ASP A 45 18.27 -0.41 -3.11
CA ASP A 45 18.35 -0.26 -4.57
C ASP A 45 17.02 0.19 -5.19
N ARG A 46 15.89 -0.06 -4.51
CA ARG A 46 14.55 0.40 -4.92
C ARG A 46 14.15 1.77 -4.39
N CYS A 47 14.98 2.41 -3.56
CA CYS A 47 14.67 3.72 -2.99
C CYS A 47 15.90 4.63 -2.86
N LEU A 48 16.91 4.45 -3.72
CA LEU A 48 18.15 5.25 -3.72
C LEU A 48 17.92 6.76 -3.75
N ARG A 49 16.80 7.22 -4.34
CA ARG A 49 16.42 8.63 -4.33
C ARG A 49 16.29 9.21 -2.91
N GLN A 50 15.86 8.41 -1.92
CA GLN A 50 15.78 8.82 -0.50
C GLN A 50 17.14 9.22 0.07
N TYR A 51 18.21 8.69 -0.49
CA TYR A 51 19.59 8.97 -0.11
C TYR A 51 20.24 10.04 -0.99
N GLY A 52 19.48 10.65 -1.90
CA GLY A 52 19.98 11.65 -2.85
C GLY A 52 20.82 11.06 -3.99
N LEU A 53 20.63 9.77 -4.31
CA LEU A 53 21.34 9.07 -5.39
C LEU A 53 20.42 8.83 -6.59
N HIS A 54 20.99 8.74 -7.78
CA HIS A 54 20.26 8.32 -8.98
C HIS A 54 19.80 6.87 -8.82
N GLN A 55 18.61 6.56 -9.33
CA GLN A 55 17.98 5.26 -9.15
C GLN A 55 17.60 4.66 -10.50
N SER A 56 18.22 3.54 -10.85
CA SER A 56 17.86 2.73 -12.01
C SER A 56 16.58 1.94 -11.78
N ILE A 57 16.03 1.34 -12.84
CA ILE A 57 14.93 0.39 -12.68
C ILE A 57 15.51 -0.83 -11.95
N PRO A 58 15.05 -1.14 -10.73
CA PRO A 58 15.62 -2.23 -9.96
C PRO A 58 15.27 -3.59 -10.58
N ALA A 59 16.17 -4.55 -10.45
CA ALA A 59 15.93 -5.95 -10.83
C ALA A 59 14.70 -6.54 -10.10
N ASP A 60 14.27 -7.75 -10.43
CA ASP A 60 13.17 -8.40 -9.71
C ASP A 60 13.58 -8.79 -8.27
N VAL A 61 12.58 -8.90 -7.39
CA VAL A 61 12.83 -9.38 -6.01
C VAL A 61 12.83 -10.89 -6.04
N GLU A 62 13.93 -11.49 -5.59
CA GLU A 62 13.95 -12.93 -5.32
C GLU A 62 12.86 -13.30 -4.30
N PRO A 63 11.97 -14.26 -4.63
CA PRO A 63 10.93 -14.70 -3.72
C PRO A 63 11.54 -15.16 -2.39
N TRP A 64 11.20 -14.46 -1.31
CA TRP A 64 11.67 -14.83 0.01
C TRP A 64 10.50 -15.35 0.85
N LEU A 65 10.58 -16.62 1.24
CA LEU A 65 9.60 -17.21 2.13
C LEU A 65 9.83 -16.67 3.55
N ARG A 66 8.88 -15.88 4.03
CA ARG A 66 8.94 -15.36 5.39
C ARG A 66 8.97 -16.53 6.38
N LYS A 67 10.03 -16.60 7.20
CA LYS A 67 10.06 -17.52 8.34
C LYS A 67 8.97 -17.08 9.33
N GLY A 68 7.86 -17.82 9.37
CA GLY A 68 6.67 -17.45 10.16
C GLY A 68 6.96 -17.35 11.67
N ARG A 69 6.06 -16.71 12.43
CA ARG A 69 6.10 -16.70 13.90
C ARG A 69 6.09 -18.14 14.40
N GLY A 70 7.16 -18.57 15.05
CA GLY A 70 7.09 -19.77 15.89
C GLY A 70 6.29 -19.36 17.12
N VAL A 71 5.07 -19.87 17.26
CA VAL A 71 4.24 -19.62 18.47
C VAL A 71 4.72 -20.51 19.63
N ASP A 72 5.72 -21.37 19.39
CA ASP A 72 6.14 -22.40 20.31
C ASP A 72 7.36 -21.92 21.09
N GLY A 73 7.19 -21.74 22.41
CA GLY A 73 8.16 -21.19 23.36
C GLY A 73 9.42 -22.03 23.62
N GLY A 74 9.92 -22.74 22.60
CA GLY A 74 11.13 -23.55 22.66
C GLY A 74 11.96 -23.56 21.37
N VAL A 75 11.60 -22.79 20.34
CA VAL A 75 12.42 -22.66 19.13
C VAL A 75 13.58 -21.70 19.40
N ASP A 76 14.81 -22.20 19.28
CA ASP A 76 16.01 -21.36 19.24
C ASP A 76 15.93 -20.41 18.03
N LEU A 77 15.53 -19.17 18.33
CA LEU A 77 15.33 -18.15 17.33
C LEU A 77 16.65 -17.78 16.66
N CYS A 78 17.75 -17.71 17.42
CA CYS A 78 19.07 -17.40 16.88
C CYS A 78 19.46 -18.41 15.81
N ARG A 79 19.26 -19.71 16.08
CA ARG A 79 19.51 -20.77 15.08
C ARG A 79 18.55 -20.70 13.90
N LYS A 80 17.29 -20.33 14.13
CA LYS A 80 16.28 -20.19 13.07
C LYS A 80 16.62 -19.07 12.07
N ILE A 81 17.21 -17.97 12.54
CA ILE A 81 17.54 -16.80 11.71
C ILE A 81 19.04 -16.61 11.48
N GLU A 82 19.85 -17.64 11.71
CA GLU A 82 21.32 -17.59 11.65
C GLU A 82 21.84 -17.08 10.31
N SER A 83 21.26 -17.55 9.19
CA SER A 83 21.62 -17.05 7.85
C SER A 83 21.41 -15.55 7.71
N GLU A 84 20.32 -15.03 8.26
CA GLU A 84 19.98 -13.62 8.19
C GLU A 84 20.82 -12.78 9.14
N LEU A 85 21.20 -13.33 10.30
CA LEU A 85 22.18 -12.72 11.20
C LEU A 85 23.54 -12.60 10.52
N ASN A 86 24.00 -13.64 9.83
CA ASN A 86 25.26 -13.59 9.07
C ASN A 86 25.21 -12.52 7.97
N GLU A 87 24.11 -12.47 7.20
CA GLU A 87 23.93 -11.44 6.17
C GLU A 87 23.88 -10.02 6.76
N TRP A 88 23.24 -9.85 7.92
CA TRP A 88 23.25 -8.59 8.65
C TRP A 88 24.65 -8.22 9.16
N MET A 89 25.44 -9.17 9.66
CA MET A 89 26.81 -8.91 10.09
C MET A 89 27.67 -8.40 8.93
N ASP A 90 27.48 -8.95 7.73
CA ASP A 90 28.18 -8.56 6.50
C ASP A 90 27.59 -7.34 5.78
N ARG A 91 26.62 -6.64 6.37
CA ARG A 91 25.93 -5.48 5.74
C ARG A 91 26.86 -4.39 5.21
N GLN A 92 28.02 -4.17 5.84
CA GLN A 92 28.97 -3.16 5.38
C GLN A 92 29.56 -3.46 3.99
N ASN A 93 29.55 -4.73 3.56
CA ASN A 93 30.03 -5.17 2.26
C ASN A 93 28.94 -5.08 1.17
N HIS A 94 27.70 -4.78 1.55
CA HIS A 94 26.53 -4.81 0.66
C HIS A 94 25.91 -3.43 0.47
N ILE A 95 26.70 -2.35 0.60
CA ILE A 95 26.22 -0.98 0.37
C ILE A 95 25.95 -0.76 -1.11
N VAL A 96 24.71 -0.40 -1.43
CA VAL A 96 24.30 -0.04 -2.80
C VAL A 96 24.72 1.39 -3.10
N GLU A 97 25.50 1.56 -4.16
CA GLU A 97 25.90 2.87 -4.69
C GLU A 97 24.96 3.33 -5.81
N GLY A 98 24.94 4.64 -6.06
CA GLY A 98 24.19 5.21 -7.17
C GLY A 98 24.91 5.01 -8.50
N GLU A 99 24.16 4.84 -9.58
CA GLU A 99 24.69 4.77 -10.94
C GLU A 99 24.72 6.16 -11.60
N TYR A 100 25.63 6.36 -12.55
CA TYR A 100 25.67 7.56 -13.39
C TYR A 100 24.98 7.31 -14.73
N GLY A 101 24.30 8.32 -15.27
CA GLY A 101 23.67 8.22 -16.60
C GLY A 101 22.41 7.35 -16.63
N VAL A 102 21.72 7.24 -15.50
CA VAL A 102 20.47 6.47 -15.39
C VAL A 102 19.35 7.12 -16.19
N ASP A 103 18.54 6.32 -16.87
CA ASP A 103 17.28 6.76 -17.47
C ASP A 103 16.25 7.12 -16.39
N GLU A 104 16.26 8.39 -15.97
CA GLU A 104 15.33 8.90 -14.96
C GLU A 104 13.87 8.80 -15.40
N ASN A 105 13.60 8.98 -16.71
CA ASN A 105 12.23 8.93 -17.22
C ASN A 105 11.67 7.51 -17.18
N GLY A 106 12.48 6.52 -17.59
CA GLY A 106 12.15 5.10 -17.45
C GLY A 106 11.92 4.68 -16.00
N ASN A 107 12.77 5.14 -15.06
CA ASN A 107 12.56 4.89 -13.63
C ASN A 107 11.22 5.47 -13.12
N MET A 108 10.90 6.72 -13.49
CA MET A 108 9.66 7.38 -13.05
C MET A 108 8.42 6.72 -13.65
N GLN A 109 8.50 6.25 -14.90
CA GLN A 109 7.43 5.46 -15.52
C GLN A 109 7.22 4.13 -14.78
N TRP A 110 8.28 3.34 -14.59
CA TRP A 110 8.22 2.08 -13.85
C TRP A 110 7.63 2.28 -12.45
N TYR A 111 8.09 3.31 -11.72
CA TYR A 111 7.59 3.63 -10.39
C TYR A 111 6.08 3.96 -10.41
N SER A 112 5.60 4.70 -11.41
CA SER A 112 4.18 5.02 -11.60
C SER A 112 3.32 3.79 -11.89
N GLU A 113 3.86 2.80 -12.61
CA GLU A 113 3.18 1.55 -12.95
C GLU A 113 2.98 0.65 -11.73
N ILE A 114 3.98 0.58 -10.84
CA ILE A 114 3.89 -0.25 -9.62
C ILE A 114 3.21 0.46 -8.43
N THR A 115 3.10 1.79 -8.48
CA THR A 115 2.53 2.55 -7.37
C THR A 115 1.02 2.37 -7.31
N CYS A 116 0.51 1.86 -6.18
CA CYS A 116 -0.91 1.84 -5.90
C CYS A 116 -1.43 3.28 -5.75
N LYS A 117 -2.16 3.78 -6.75
CA LYS A 117 -2.67 5.17 -6.81
C LYS A 117 -3.90 5.40 -5.92
N VAL A 118 -4.59 4.34 -5.52
CA VAL A 118 -5.82 4.40 -4.72
C VAL A 118 -5.73 3.38 -3.60
N VAL A 119 -5.64 3.87 -2.36
CA VAL A 119 -5.62 3.03 -1.16
C VAL A 119 -6.99 3.12 -0.49
N GLY A 120 -7.69 1.99 -0.41
CA GLY A 120 -9.00 1.88 0.21
C GLY A 120 -9.45 0.42 0.25
N ARG A 121 -10.52 0.13 1.01
CA ARG A 121 -11.17 -1.18 0.88
C ARG A 121 -11.81 -1.24 -0.51
N PRO A 122 -11.54 -2.25 -1.35
CA PRO A 122 -12.31 -2.47 -2.55
C PRO A 122 -13.75 -2.71 -2.11
N ILE A 123 -14.60 -1.68 -2.22
CA ILE A 123 -16.03 -1.92 -2.21
C ILE A 123 -16.28 -2.54 -3.57
N SER A 124 -16.65 -3.82 -3.61
CA SER A 124 -16.91 -4.43 -4.90
C SER A 124 -18.06 -3.65 -5.54
N LEU A 125 -17.87 -3.14 -6.76
CA LEU A 125 -18.96 -2.55 -7.56
C LEU A 125 -20.25 -3.40 -7.51
N PRO A 126 -20.18 -4.74 -7.52
CA PRO A 126 -21.33 -5.61 -7.25
C PRO A 126 -22.03 -5.35 -5.91
N SER A 127 -21.30 -5.11 -4.81
CA SER A 127 -21.88 -4.86 -3.49
C SER A 127 -22.60 -3.52 -3.40
N GLU A 128 -22.11 -2.47 -4.06
CA GLU A 128 -22.82 -1.18 -4.14
C GLU A 128 -24.08 -1.28 -5.01
N PHE A 129 -23.97 -1.99 -6.13
CA PHE A 129 -25.10 -2.24 -7.01
C PHE A 129 -26.17 -3.10 -6.31
N GLN A 130 -25.77 -4.15 -5.58
CA GLN A 130 -26.68 -5.00 -4.79
C GLN A 130 -27.31 -4.24 -3.61
N ARG A 131 -26.56 -3.36 -2.91
CA ARG A 131 -27.13 -2.49 -1.87
C ARG A 131 -28.16 -1.54 -2.44
N THR A 132 -27.86 -0.93 -3.57
CA THR A 132 -28.77 0.03 -4.24
C THR A 132 -30.03 -0.68 -4.71
N ILE A 133 -29.90 -1.85 -5.35
CA ILE A 133 -31.05 -2.65 -5.78
C ILE A 133 -31.89 -3.12 -4.58
N SER A 134 -31.26 -3.56 -3.49
CA SER A 134 -32.01 -3.97 -2.29
C SER A 134 -32.77 -2.80 -1.67
N GLY A 135 -32.15 -1.62 -1.57
CA GLY A 135 -32.82 -0.41 -1.09
C GLY A 135 -34.00 0.00 -1.97
N LEU A 136 -33.86 -0.09 -3.30
CA LEU A 136 -34.96 0.18 -4.22
C LEU A 136 -36.12 -0.82 -4.07
N LYS A 137 -35.81 -2.11 -3.88
CA LYS A 137 -36.83 -3.15 -3.63
C LYS A 137 -37.56 -2.94 -2.31
N GLU A 138 -36.86 -2.54 -1.25
CA GLU A 138 -37.48 -2.21 0.04
C GLU A 138 -38.41 -1.00 -0.10
N ILE A 139 -38.00 0.05 -0.82
CA ILE A 139 -38.84 1.22 -1.08
C ILE A 139 -40.10 0.84 -1.84
N ALA A 140 -39.98 0.01 -2.89
CA ALA A 140 -41.12 -0.49 -3.66
C ALA A 140 -42.07 -1.32 -2.78
N TYR A 141 -41.53 -2.27 -2.00
CA TYR A 141 -42.31 -3.09 -1.08
C TYR A 141 -43.05 -2.25 -0.01
N LEU A 142 -42.38 -1.26 0.56
CA LEU A 142 -43.00 -0.33 1.50
C LEU A 142 -44.09 0.50 0.83
N ALA A 143 -43.87 0.97 -0.40
CA ALA A 143 -44.87 1.72 -1.17
C ALA A 143 -46.11 0.86 -1.48
N ASP A 144 -45.94 -0.43 -1.80
CA ASP A 144 -47.04 -1.37 -2.09
C ASP A 144 -47.84 -1.73 -0.84
N SER A 145 -47.16 -1.95 0.28
CA SER A 145 -47.79 -2.25 1.57
C SER A 145 -48.37 -1.01 2.27
N PHE A 146 -48.08 0.20 1.77
CA PHE A 146 -48.56 1.44 2.37
C PHE A 146 -50.07 1.63 2.22
N SER A 147 -50.77 1.93 3.32
CA SER A 147 -52.20 2.24 3.30
C SER A 147 -52.44 3.66 2.78
N THR A 148 -53.25 3.78 1.73
CA THR A 148 -53.59 5.08 1.12
C THR A 148 -54.86 5.71 1.69
N LYS A 149 -55.47 5.09 2.71
CA LYS A 149 -56.70 5.58 3.33
C LYS A 149 -56.45 6.90 4.07
N GLY A 150 -57.22 7.93 3.74
CA GLY A 150 -57.15 9.26 4.38
C GLY A 150 -56.05 10.19 3.84
N MET A 151 -55.38 9.81 2.75
CA MET A 151 -54.35 10.66 2.13
C MET A 151 -54.94 11.75 1.23
N ASN A 152 -54.29 12.91 1.19
CA ASN A 152 -54.63 13.97 0.24
C ASN A 152 -54.25 13.58 -1.21
N GLY A 153 -54.89 14.21 -2.20
CA GLY A 153 -54.75 13.82 -3.60
C GLY A 153 -53.32 13.87 -4.15
N GLN A 154 -52.49 14.82 -3.70
CA GLN A 154 -51.10 14.93 -4.12
C GLN A 154 -50.24 13.77 -3.61
N ARG A 155 -50.37 13.40 -2.32
CA ARG A 155 -49.58 12.29 -1.74
C ARG A 155 -50.03 10.93 -2.27
N PHE A 156 -51.34 10.77 -2.55
CA PHE A 156 -51.86 9.59 -3.22
C PHE A 156 -51.19 9.38 -4.59
N GLN A 157 -51.16 10.42 -5.42
CA GLN A 157 -50.54 10.35 -6.75
C GLN A 157 -49.03 10.04 -6.70
N SER A 158 -48.30 10.59 -5.73
CA SER A 158 -46.87 10.28 -5.57
C SER A 158 -46.63 8.80 -5.26
N ILE A 159 -47.41 8.19 -4.35
CA ILE A 159 -47.28 6.77 -4.03
C ILE A 159 -47.71 5.90 -5.22
N SER A 160 -48.79 6.24 -5.92
CA SER A 160 -49.23 5.50 -7.10
C SER A 160 -48.19 5.47 -8.22
N ARG A 161 -47.44 6.57 -8.42
CA ARG A 161 -46.35 6.62 -9.42
C ARG A 161 -45.20 5.68 -9.08
N ILE A 162 -44.86 5.55 -7.80
CA ILE A 162 -43.80 4.65 -7.34
C ILE A 162 -44.21 3.18 -7.58
N ARG A 163 -45.48 2.82 -7.32
CA ARG A 163 -46.02 1.47 -7.58
C ARG A 163 -46.07 1.10 -9.07
N MET A 164 -46.21 2.07 -9.97
CA MET A 164 -46.26 1.81 -11.42
C MET A 164 -44.88 1.63 -12.07
N GLN A 165 -43.79 1.86 -11.32
CA GLN A 165 -42.42 1.76 -11.81
C GLN A 165 -41.65 0.56 -11.25
N SER A 166 -42.25 -0.18 -10.31
CA SER A 166 -41.76 -1.45 -9.76
C SER A 166 -42.33 -2.65 -10.49
#